data_AF-A0A914DAV8-F1
#
_entry.id   AF-A0A914DAV8-F1
#
_cell.length_a   1.000
_cell.length_b   1.000
_cell.length_c   1.000
_cell.angle_alpha   90.00
_cell.angle_beta   90.00
_cell.angle_gamma   90.00
#
_symmetry.space_group_name_H-M   'P 1'
#
loop_
_entity.id
_entity.type
_entity.pdbx_description
1 polymer ?
#
loop_
_entity_poly.entity_id
_entity_poly.type
_entity_poly.pdbx_seq_one_letter_code
_entity_poly.pdbx_strand_id
1 'polypeptide(L)'
;MLQKIRRVISKLRNIQPFQSSILKKLFRILTNHFKQHAKDGRVMIFVKERLYAIELTRLIKKYLININVDFLTGITEKVELGGTKPERQNQVIQEFSSGAIQVLVTTSVSEEGLDIAKCNLVIKYSYVTNEIAHVQRRGRGRDLSSKCVLLTNDEKEKKKEDLNMIAESMMFEAMNIMVQIPSDDFVRRVDETIQELYKKREESRALAQEKSTTLKANARSYRILCRKCTGYVTNATQLRTYQKSQFVVSDKTFWERVSCKEIPLEERIPRAPDVGLYFCMNIKKVDGTICGYNLGRVTIIRNIYLPYVNCKSITFEKTLLPADQLDRVGSTPEIFSAKKWKEVITKYFEPKEIEGIDLKEMQMASKRPEFVIHNPQNAGEFLADSAGVPMEEEDSNVPSSVNS
;
A
#
# COMPACT_ATOMS: atom_id res chain seq x y z
N MET A 1 -9.26 -15.85 7.69
CA MET A 1 -8.33 -15.65 6.54
C MET A 1 -7.31 -16.78 6.46
N LEU A 2 -6.56 -17.05 7.55
CA LEU A 2 -5.65 -18.21 7.65
C LEU A 2 -6.32 -19.57 7.38
N GLN A 3 -7.58 -19.78 7.78
CA GLN A 3 -8.33 -21.00 7.42
C GLN A 3 -8.65 -21.13 5.92
N LYS A 4 -8.90 -20.01 5.21
CA LYS A 4 -9.06 -20.03 3.74
C LYS A 4 -7.72 -20.35 3.06
N ILE A 5 -6.63 -19.78 3.57
CA ILE A 5 -5.26 -20.05 3.11
C ILE A 5 -4.89 -21.53 3.33
N ARG A 6 -5.14 -22.08 4.52
CA ARG A 6 -4.93 -23.52 4.80
C ARG A 6 -5.78 -24.43 3.91
N ARG A 7 -7.03 -24.06 3.59
CA ARG A 7 -7.88 -24.79 2.62
C ARG A 7 -7.35 -24.74 1.19
N VAL A 8 -6.76 -23.63 0.77
CA VAL A 8 -6.11 -23.55 -0.56
C VAL A 8 -4.83 -24.38 -0.57
N ILE A 9 -4.00 -24.29 0.47
CA ILE A 9 -2.78 -25.11 0.64
C ILE A 9 -3.11 -26.60 0.67
N SER A 10 -4.18 -27.02 1.37
CA SER A 10 -4.60 -28.43 1.40
C SER A 10 -5.09 -28.91 0.04
N LYS A 11 -5.75 -28.05 -0.75
CA LYS A 11 -6.14 -28.36 -2.13
C LYS A 11 -4.93 -28.44 -3.06
N LEU A 12 -3.90 -27.60 -2.87
CA LEU A 12 -2.67 -27.61 -3.66
C LEU A 12 -1.76 -28.80 -3.34
N ARG A 13 -1.73 -29.29 -2.08
CA ARG A 13 -0.92 -30.48 -1.69
C ARG A 13 -1.30 -31.76 -2.42
N ASN A 14 -2.55 -31.89 -2.84
CA ASN A 14 -3.06 -33.09 -3.51
C ASN A 14 -2.99 -33.03 -5.04
N ILE A 15 -2.49 -31.93 -5.63
CA ILE A 15 -2.31 -31.84 -7.07
C ILE A 15 -1.06 -32.63 -7.44
N GLN A 16 -1.26 -33.82 -8.02
CA GLN A 16 -0.22 -34.47 -8.81
C GLN A 16 0.14 -33.51 -9.96
N PRO A 17 1.43 -33.16 -10.19
CA PRO A 17 1.83 -32.21 -11.24
C PRO A 17 1.28 -32.59 -12.61
N PHE A 18 1.00 -33.88 -12.80
CA PHE A 18 0.47 -34.49 -14.01
C PHE A 18 -1.07 -34.42 -14.16
N GLN A 19 -1.79 -33.64 -13.35
CA GLN A 19 -3.21 -33.35 -13.62
C GLN A 19 -3.42 -31.98 -14.29
N SER A 20 -2.51 -31.01 -14.08
CA SER A 20 -2.59 -29.69 -14.70
C SER A 20 -1.78 -29.65 -16.00
N SER A 21 -2.45 -29.35 -17.13
CA SER A 21 -1.82 -29.24 -18.45
C SER A 21 -0.74 -28.15 -18.50
N ILE A 22 -0.98 -27.02 -17.83
CA ILE A 22 -0.05 -25.89 -17.77
C ILE A 22 1.17 -26.19 -16.89
N LEU A 23 1.01 -26.92 -15.77
CA LEU A 23 2.16 -27.39 -14.98
C LEU A 23 2.99 -28.43 -15.76
N LYS A 24 2.36 -29.39 -16.43
CA LYS A 24 3.08 -30.33 -17.33
C LYS A 24 3.92 -29.58 -18.37
N LYS A 25 3.34 -28.53 -18.98
CA LYS A 25 4.04 -27.72 -19.97
C LYS A 25 5.23 -26.98 -19.35
N LEU A 26 5.06 -26.40 -18.16
CA LEU A 26 6.15 -25.74 -17.42
C LEU A 26 7.31 -26.71 -17.16
N PHE A 27 7.05 -27.89 -16.58
CA PHE A 27 8.10 -28.88 -16.31
C PHE A 27 8.80 -29.34 -17.59
N ARG A 28 8.06 -29.50 -18.69
CA ARG A 28 8.66 -29.81 -19.99
C ARG A 28 9.58 -28.70 -20.49
N ILE A 29 9.19 -27.44 -20.35
CA ILE A 29 10.03 -26.29 -20.72
C ILE A 29 11.30 -26.25 -19.89
N LEU A 30 11.18 -26.37 -18.56
CA LEU A 30 12.34 -26.38 -17.66
C LEU A 30 13.28 -27.53 -17.98
N THR A 31 12.75 -28.75 -18.14
CA THR A 31 13.56 -29.93 -18.46
C THR A 31 14.32 -29.76 -19.77
N ASN A 32 13.66 -29.26 -20.82
CA ASN A 32 14.31 -29.03 -22.10
C ASN A 32 15.36 -27.92 -22.03
N HIS A 33 15.07 -26.85 -21.28
CA HIS A 33 15.99 -25.74 -21.10
C HIS A 33 17.28 -26.20 -20.39
N PHE A 34 17.17 -26.91 -19.27
CA PHE A 34 18.34 -27.41 -18.54
C PHE A 34 19.07 -28.56 -19.24
N LYS A 35 18.43 -29.27 -20.19
CA LYS A 35 19.14 -30.17 -21.12
C LYS A 35 20.03 -29.42 -22.10
N GLN A 36 19.61 -28.24 -22.55
CA GLN A 36 20.34 -27.41 -23.52
C GLN A 36 21.43 -26.56 -22.88
N HIS A 37 21.17 -26.04 -21.68
CA HIS A 37 22.03 -25.07 -21.01
C HIS A 37 22.72 -25.61 -19.75
N ALA A 38 22.53 -26.89 -19.42
CA ALA A 38 23.18 -27.58 -18.30
C ALA A 38 23.32 -26.73 -17.03
N LYS A 39 24.55 -26.43 -16.60
CA LYS A 39 24.83 -25.63 -15.39
C LYS A 39 24.63 -24.12 -15.58
N ASP A 40 24.67 -23.64 -16.82
CA ASP A 40 24.50 -22.22 -17.18
C ASP A 40 23.02 -21.81 -17.31
N GLY A 41 22.08 -22.76 -17.19
CA GLY A 41 20.65 -22.50 -17.19
C GLY A 41 20.22 -21.56 -16.05
N ARG A 42 19.54 -20.47 -16.39
CA ARG A 42 19.13 -19.40 -15.48
C ARG A 42 17.71 -18.95 -15.82
N VAL A 43 16.75 -19.52 -15.09
CA VAL A 43 15.32 -19.33 -15.34
C VAL A 43 14.69 -18.43 -14.30
N MET A 44 13.92 -17.46 -14.75
CA MET A 44 13.03 -16.67 -13.91
C MET A 44 11.59 -17.02 -14.18
N ILE A 45 10.79 -17.24 -13.15
CA ILE A 45 9.37 -17.57 -13.28
C ILE A 45 8.56 -16.52 -12.52
N PHE A 46 7.84 -15.68 -13.26
CA PHE A 46 6.92 -14.71 -12.67
C PHE A 46 5.55 -15.32 -12.41
N VAL A 47 5.03 -15.06 -11.21
CA VAL A 47 3.71 -15.53 -10.76
C VAL A 47 2.95 -14.40 -10.06
N LYS A 48 1.62 -14.48 -10.09
CA LYS A 48 0.76 -13.43 -9.54
C LYS A 48 0.73 -13.38 -8.01
N GLU A 49 0.83 -14.53 -7.34
CA GLU A 49 0.57 -14.66 -5.89
C GLU A 49 1.77 -15.23 -5.12
N ARG A 50 2.03 -14.68 -3.92
CA ARG A 50 3.14 -15.12 -3.05
C ARG A 50 3.06 -16.61 -2.68
N LEU A 51 1.87 -17.08 -2.31
CA LEU A 51 1.65 -18.48 -1.96
C LEU A 51 1.92 -19.41 -3.14
N TYR A 52 1.58 -18.96 -4.35
CA TYR A 52 1.85 -19.71 -5.56
C TYR A 52 3.35 -19.82 -5.83
N ALA A 53 4.13 -18.76 -5.60
CA ALA A 53 5.58 -18.79 -5.71
C ALA A 53 6.21 -19.86 -4.81
N ILE A 54 5.78 -19.90 -3.54
CA ILE A 54 6.27 -20.87 -2.55
C ILE A 54 5.93 -22.31 -2.94
N GLU A 55 4.66 -22.58 -3.27
CA GLU A 55 4.24 -23.93 -3.62
C GLU A 55 4.84 -24.39 -4.95
N LEU A 56 4.99 -23.50 -5.93
CA LEU A 56 5.64 -23.83 -7.19
C LEU A 56 7.12 -24.17 -6.97
N THR A 57 7.85 -23.38 -6.18
CA THR A 57 9.24 -23.69 -5.81
C THR A 57 9.35 -25.05 -5.13
N ARG A 58 8.46 -25.37 -4.19
CA ARG A 58 8.43 -26.69 -3.54
C ARG A 58 8.21 -27.83 -4.53
N LEU A 59 7.29 -27.65 -5.48
CA LEU A 59 7.03 -28.63 -6.53
C LEU A 59 8.24 -28.80 -7.45
N ILE A 60 8.86 -27.71 -7.91
CA ILE A 60 10.03 -27.81 -8.80
C ILE A 60 11.17 -28.52 -8.07
N LYS A 61 11.49 -28.16 -6.82
CA LYS A 61 12.50 -28.86 -5.99
C LYS A 61 12.23 -30.36 -5.87
N LYS A 62 10.97 -30.75 -5.71
CA LYS A 62 10.58 -32.17 -5.56
C LYS A 62 10.85 -33.00 -6.82
N TYR A 63 10.63 -32.44 -8.02
CA TYR A 63 10.70 -33.19 -9.28
C TYR A 63 11.97 -32.93 -10.10
N LEU A 64 12.64 -31.80 -9.88
CA LEU A 64 13.90 -31.42 -10.52
C LEU A 64 15.01 -31.35 -9.46
N ILE A 65 15.42 -32.52 -8.96
CA ILE A 65 16.31 -32.67 -7.79
C ILE A 65 17.71 -32.05 -8.03
N ASN A 66 18.16 -32.01 -9.28
CA ASN A 66 19.50 -31.52 -9.64
C ASN A 66 19.51 -30.03 -10.02
N ILE A 67 18.44 -29.29 -9.74
CA ILE A 67 18.31 -27.87 -10.09
C ILE A 67 18.06 -27.10 -8.81
N ASN A 68 18.92 -26.12 -8.54
CA ASN A 68 18.76 -25.25 -7.38
C ASN A 68 17.67 -24.23 -7.68
N VAL A 69 16.59 -24.27 -6.89
CA VAL A 69 15.43 -23.39 -7.04
C VAL A 69 15.25 -22.58 -5.78
N ASP A 70 14.83 -21.33 -5.90
CA ASP A 70 14.25 -20.62 -4.77
C ASP A 70 13.11 -19.69 -5.20
N PHE A 71 12.47 -19.04 -4.22
CA PHE A 71 11.48 -18.01 -4.48
C PHE A 71 11.88 -16.65 -3.91
N LEU A 72 11.34 -15.59 -4.52
CA LEU A 72 11.45 -14.22 -4.03
C LEU A 72 10.08 -13.53 -4.09
N THR A 73 9.66 -12.91 -2.99
CA THR A 73 8.37 -12.22 -2.88
C THR A 73 8.56 -10.90 -2.18
N GLY A 74 7.64 -9.95 -2.38
CA GLY A 74 7.75 -8.61 -1.78
C GLY A 74 7.88 -8.60 -0.26
N ILE A 75 8.59 -7.59 0.26
CA ILE A 75 8.93 -7.41 1.68
C ILE A 75 7.67 -7.36 2.53
N THR A 76 7.53 -8.30 3.48
CA THR A 76 6.54 -8.22 4.57
C THR A 76 7.07 -8.97 5.79
N GLU A 77 6.93 -8.40 6.99
CA GLU A 77 7.40 -9.03 8.24
C GLU A 77 6.68 -10.35 8.60
N LYS A 78 5.51 -10.60 8.01
CA LYS A 78 4.75 -11.84 8.21
C LYS A 78 5.27 -12.95 7.31
N VAL A 79 6.31 -13.64 7.76
CA VAL A 79 6.88 -14.85 7.12
C VAL A 79 5.78 -15.90 6.86
N GLU A 80 4.79 -16.02 7.74
CA GLU A 80 3.64 -16.92 7.59
C GLU A 80 2.75 -16.62 6.36
N LEU A 81 2.81 -15.41 5.81
CA LEU A 81 2.11 -15.00 4.59
C LEU A 81 3.03 -15.02 3.36
N GLY A 82 4.25 -15.52 3.52
CA GLY A 82 5.21 -15.68 2.45
C GLY A 82 5.93 -14.40 2.05
N GLY A 83 6.19 -13.48 2.98
CA GLY A 83 7.08 -12.34 2.75
C GLY A 83 8.54 -12.68 2.99
N THR A 84 9.45 -12.03 2.26
CA THR A 84 10.90 -12.11 2.51
C THR A 84 11.37 -10.93 3.34
N LYS A 85 12.34 -11.16 4.24
CA LYS A 85 13.04 -10.07 4.93
C LYS A 85 14.02 -9.40 3.95
N PRO A 86 14.33 -8.09 4.09
CA PRO A 86 15.26 -7.39 3.20
C PRO A 86 16.63 -8.09 3.06
N GLU A 87 17.16 -8.64 4.15
CA GLU A 87 18.46 -9.34 4.15
C GLU A 87 18.40 -10.62 3.31
N ARG A 88 17.30 -11.40 3.45
CA ARG A 88 17.09 -12.61 2.64
C ARG A 88 16.87 -12.27 1.17
N GLN A 89 16.18 -11.16 0.86
CA GLN A 89 16.00 -10.72 -0.52
C GLN A 89 17.34 -10.47 -1.19
N ASN A 90 18.24 -9.71 -0.55
CA ASN A 90 19.58 -9.45 -1.08
C ASN A 90 20.38 -10.74 -1.26
N GLN A 91 20.32 -11.65 -0.28
CA GLN A 91 20.98 -12.94 -0.36
C GLN A 91 20.48 -13.78 -1.55
N VAL A 92 19.16 -13.91 -1.73
CA VAL A 92 18.57 -14.66 -2.86
C VAL A 92 18.95 -14.04 -4.20
N ILE A 93 18.99 -12.70 -4.28
CA ILE A 93 19.41 -11.99 -5.49
C ILE A 93 20.87 -12.30 -5.82
N GLN A 94 21.77 -12.30 -4.83
CA GLN A 94 23.19 -12.64 -5.00
C GLN A 94 23.40 -14.12 -5.35
N GLU A 95 22.71 -15.03 -4.65
CA GLU A 95 22.73 -16.47 -4.90
C GLU A 95 22.20 -16.79 -6.30
N PHE A 96 21.13 -16.11 -6.73
CA PHE A 96 20.68 -16.19 -8.11
C PHE A 96 21.75 -15.63 -9.03
N SER A 97 22.17 -14.38 -8.89
CA SER A 97 23.16 -13.71 -9.75
C SER A 97 24.45 -14.52 -9.99
N SER A 98 24.97 -15.18 -8.94
CA SER A 98 26.17 -16.04 -8.98
C SER A 98 25.94 -17.43 -9.62
N GLY A 99 24.69 -17.83 -9.85
CA GLY A 99 24.32 -19.14 -10.39
C GLY A 99 24.11 -20.23 -9.34
N ALA A 100 24.29 -19.92 -8.04
CA ALA A 100 23.98 -20.84 -6.96
C ALA A 100 22.48 -21.22 -6.95
N ILE A 101 21.59 -20.28 -7.31
CA ILE A 101 20.20 -20.54 -7.65
C ILE A 101 20.04 -20.48 -9.17
N GLN A 102 19.53 -21.53 -9.77
CA GLN A 102 19.31 -21.66 -11.21
C GLN A 102 17.90 -21.29 -11.64
N VAL A 103 16.90 -21.51 -10.77
CA VAL A 103 15.50 -21.12 -11.02
C VAL A 103 15.00 -20.23 -9.90
N LEU A 104 14.56 -19.03 -10.24
CA LEU A 104 13.95 -18.10 -9.28
C LEU A 104 12.46 -17.90 -9.59
N VAL A 105 11.59 -18.26 -8.65
CA VAL A 105 10.15 -18.00 -8.75
C VAL A 105 9.79 -16.71 -8.02
N THR A 106 9.27 -15.71 -8.72
CA THR A 106 9.06 -14.38 -8.15
C THR A 106 7.71 -13.75 -8.45
N THR A 107 7.29 -12.82 -7.58
CA THR A 107 6.14 -11.93 -7.81
C THR A 107 6.58 -10.58 -8.40
N SER A 108 5.61 -9.78 -8.86
CA SER A 108 5.79 -8.43 -9.45
C SER A 108 6.67 -7.46 -8.66
N VAL A 109 6.77 -7.65 -7.33
CA VAL A 109 7.50 -6.75 -6.42
C VAL A 109 9.02 -6.82 -6.59
N SER A 110 9.53 -7.79 -7.35
CA SER A 110 10.97 -7.97 -7.60
C SER A 110 11.41 -7.52 -9.00
N GLU A 111 10.56 -6.84 -9.78
CA GLU A 111 10.92 -6.36 -11.12
C GLU A 111 11.92 -5.18 -11.06
N GLU A 112 11.79 -4.30 -10.07
CA GLU A 112 12.73 -3.19 -9.85
C GLU A 112 13.89 -3.63 -8.93
N GLY A 113 15.12 -3.59 -9.46
CA GLY A 113 16.36 -3.87 -8.70
C GLY A 113 16.91 -5.29 -8.84
N LEU A 114 16.17 -6.20 -9.48
CA LEU A 114 16.69 -7.52 -9.81
C LEU A 114 17.36 -7.46 -11.18
N ASP A 115 18.63 -7.84 -11.25
CA ASP A 115 19.36 -7.89 -12.51
C ASP A 115 18.90 -9.10 -13.35
N ILE A 116 17.85 -8.89 -14.15
CA ILE A 116 17.26 -9.89 -15.03
C ILE A 116 18.19 -10.19 -16.22
N ALA A 117 19.24 -9.39 -16.46
CA ALA A 117 20.15 -9.55 -17.59
C ALA A 117 20.92 -10.87 -17.58
N LYS A 118 21.01 -11.55 -16.42
CA LYS A 118 21.68 -12.85 -16.28
C LYS A 118 20.76 -14.06 -16.50
N CYS A 119 19.51 -13.86 -16.93
CA CYS A 119 18.57 -14.94 -17.22
C CYS A 119 18.59 -15.30 -18.71
N ASN A 120 18.56 -16.59 -19.01
CA ASN A 120 18.41 -17.10 -20.39
C ASN A 120 16.97 -17.54 -20.69
N LEU A 121 16.11 -17.65 -19.68
CA LEU A 121 14.68 -17.91 -19.86
C LEU A 121 13.83 -17.18 -18.82
N VAL A 122 12.86 -16.39 -19.28
CA VAL A 122 11.83 -15.77 -18.45
C VAL A 122 10.49 -16.42 -18.76
N ILE A 123 9.81 -16.90 -17.74
CA ILE A 123 8.50 -17.54 -17.83
C ILE A 123 7.48 -16.68 -17.09
N LYS A 124 6.52 -16.14 -17.83
CA LYS A 124 5.33 -15.47 -17.28
C LYS A 124 4.26 -16.53 -17.04
N TYR A 125 4.05 -16.97 -15.79
CA TYR A 125 3.07 -18.00 -15.46
C TYR A 125 1.75 -17.37 -15.01
N SER A 126 0.75 -17.36 -15.91
CA SER A 126 -0.54 -16.68 -15.73
C SER A 126 -0.40 -15.27 -15.13
N TYR A 127 0.57 -14.53 -15.68
CA TYR A 127 0.97 -13.23 -15.17
C TYR A 127 1.34 -12.31 -16.35
N VAL A 128 0.44 -11.36 -16.64
CA VAL A 128 0.62 -10.39 -17.73
C VAL A 128 0.46 -8.98 -17.18
N THR A 129 1.56 -8.26 -17.09
CA THR A 129 1.62 -6.82 -16.75
C THR A 129 2.37 -6.05 -17.83
N ASN A 130 2.17 -4.73 -17.86
CA ASN A 130 2.81 -3.86 -18.83
C ASN A 130 4.29 -3.60 -18.46
N GLU A 131 4.66 -3.85 -17.20
CA GLU A 131 5.94 -3.50 -16.58
C GLU A 131 7.06 -4.50 -16.99
N ILE A 132 6.74 -5.80 -17.16
CA ILE A 132 7.69 -6.83 -17.62
C ILE A 132 8.12 -6.62 -19.08
N ALA A 133 7.39 -5.85 -19.88
CA ALA A 133 7.82 -5.53 -21.24
C ALA A 133 9.15 -4.74 -21.24
N HIS A 134 9.41 -3.96 -20.18
CA HIS A 134 10.67 -3.23 -20.02
C HIS A 134 11.85 -4.11 -19.64
N VAL A 135 11.62 -5.33 -19.13
CA VAL A 135 12.68 -6.30 -18.83
C VAL A 135 13.46 -6.69 -20.08
N GLN A 136 12.86 -6.61 -21.26
CA GLN A 136 13.55 -6.81 -22.54
C GLN A 136 14.43 -5.60 -22.95
N ARG A 137 14.27 -4.42 -22.33
CA ARG A 137 14.86 -3.15 -22.81
C ARG A 137 16.20 -2.77 -22.18
N ARG A 138 16.65 -3.44 -21.11
CA ARG A 138 17.85 -2.98 -20.37
C ARG A 138 19.20 -3.60 -20.77
N GLY A 139 19.28 -4.30 -21.90
CA GLY A 139 20.53 -4.80 -22.42
C GLY A 139 20.91 -4.17 -23.76
N ARG A 140 21.57 -3.00 -23.78
CA ARG A 140 22.32 -2.51 -24.95
C ARG A 140 23.62 -3.30 -25.20
N GLY A 141 23.63 -4.58 -24.82
CA GLY A 141 24.76 -5.48 -24.98
C GLY A 141 24.48 -6.85 -24.37
N ARG A 142 23.97 -7.76 -25.20
CA ARG A 142 24.05 -9.24 -25.11
C ARG A 142 23.26 -9.86 -23.95
N ASP A 143 22.38 -10.84 -24.17
CA ASP A 143 22.52 -11.99 -25.06
C ASP A 143 21.31 -12.10 -26.01
N LEU A 144 21.52 -12.30 -27.31
CA LEU A 144 20.45 -12.58 -28.28
C LEU A 144 19.69 -13.89 -27.99
N SER A 145 19.98 -14.57 -26.87
CA SER A 145 19.51 -15.91 -26.52
C SER A 145 18.42 -15.94 -25.44
N SER A 146 18.14 -14.84 -24.73
CA SER A 146 17.18 -14.84 -23.62
C SER A 146 15.74 -14.93 -24.13
N LYS A 147 15.06 -16.05 -23.85
CA LYS A 147 13.67 -16.28 -24.30
C LYS A 147 12.68 -15.82 -23.24
N CYS A 148 11.64 -15.10 -23.63
CA CYS A 148 10.50 -14.80 -22.77
C CYS A 148 9.28 -15.59 -23.26
N VAL A 149 8.61 -16.31 -22.35
CA VAL A 149 7.46 -17.17 -22.69
C VAL A 149 6.30 -16.90 -21.75
N LEU A 150 5.11 -16.66 -22.31
CA LEU A 150 3.86 -16.68 -21.58
C LEU A 150 3.31 -18.11 -21.49
N LEU A 151 3.08 -18.57 -20.27
CA LEU A 151 2.32 -19.78 -19.98
C LEU A 151 0.98 -19.38 -19.38
N THR A 152 -0.10 -19.53 -20.15
CA THR A 152 -1.47 -19.27 -19.67
C THR A 152 -2.47 -20.18 -20.37
N ASN A 153 -3.61 -20.39 -19.71
CA ASN A 153 -4.82 -20.98 -20.28
C ASN A 153 -5.95 -19.93 -20.45
N ASP A 154 -5.68 -18.65 -20.13
CA ASP A 154 -6.65 -17.56 -20.22
C ASP A 154 -6.42 -16.74 -21.49
N GLU A 155 -7.41 -16.76 -22.40
CA GLU A 155 -7.40 -15.98 -23.64
C GLU A 155 -7.31 -14.47 -23.40
N LYS A 156 -7.80 -13.96 -22.26
CA LYS A 156 -7.66 -12.53 -21.92
C LYS A 156 -6.21 -12.17 -21.63
N GLU A 157 -5.48 -13.06 -20.95
CA GLU A 157 -4.07 -12.87 -20.67
C GLU A 157 -3.25 -12.90 -21.96
N LYS A 158 -3.53 -13.86 -22.85
CA LYS A 158 -2.91 -13.92 -24.18
C LYS A 158 -3.14 -12.64 -24.99
N LYS A 159 -4.39 -12.19 -25.14
CA LYS A 159 -4.71 -10.95 -25.86
C LYS A 159 -3.99 -9.73 -25.27
N LYS A 160 -3.87 -9.67 -23.95
CA LYS A 160 -3.16 -8.56 -23.28
C LYS A 160 -1.67 -8.60 -23.59
N GLU A 161 -1.05 -9.78 -23.64
CA GLU A 161 0.36 -9.91 -24.05
C GLU A 161 0.56 -9.55 -25.53
N ASP A 162 -0.37 -9.94 -26.40
CA ASP A 162 -0.35 -9.53 -27.83
C ASP A 162 -0.38 -8.00 -27.96
N LEU A 163 -1.25 -7.32 -27.21
CA LEU A 163 -1.31 -5.85 -27.17
C LEU A 163 -0.02 -5.24 -26.62
N ASN A 164 0.61 -5.86 -25.62
CA ASN A 164 1.89 -5.41 -25.08
C ASN A 164 3.02 -5.51 -26.12
N MET A 165 3.06 -6.60 -26.89
CA MET A 165 4.03 -6.77 -27.98
C MET A 165 3.84 -5.72 -29.09
N ILE A 166 2.59 -5.40 -29.43
CA ILE A 166 2.28 -4.34 -30.40
C ILE A 166 2.72 -2.98 -29.85
N ALA A 167 2.36 -2.65 -28.60
CA ALA A 167 2.75 -1.40 -27.97
C ALA A 167 4.28 -1.25 -27.87
N GLU A 168 5.00 -2.35 -27.66
CA GLU A 168 6.45 -2.37 -27.69
C GLU A 168 7.00 -2.03 -29.08
N SER A 169 6.48 -2.67 -30.13
CA SER A 169 6.85 -2.37 -31.52
C SER A 169 6.59 -0.90 -31.87
N MET A 170 5.41 -0.39 -31.49
CA MET A 170 5.05 1.01 -31.71
C MET A 170 5.99 1.96 -30.98
N MET A 171 6.50 1.60 -29.79
CA MET A 171 7.47 2.43 -29.09
C MET A 171 8.81 2.50 -29.82
N PHE A 172 9.28 1.40 -30.40
CA PHE A 172 10.51 1.40 -31.20
C PHE A 172 10.35 2.27 -32.46
N GLU A 173 9.22 2.16 -33.13
CA GLU A 173 8.90 3.00 -34.29
C GLU A 173 8.82 4.48 -33.90
N ALA A 174 8.13 4.81 -32.79
CA ALA A 174 8.07 6.17 -32.27
C ALA A 174 9.45 6.73 -31.90
N MET A 175 10.34 5.92 -31.30
CA MET A 175 11.72 6.35 -31.02
C MET A 175 12.49 6.66 -32.31
N ASN A 176 12.35 5.82 -33.34
CA ASN A 176 13.01 6.06 -34.63
C ASN A 176 12.52 7.35 -35.29
N ILE A 177 11.21 7.64 -35.21
CA ILE A 177 10.64 8.91 -35.68
C ILE A 177 11.20 10.07 -34.86
N MET A 178 11.26 9.95 -33.52
CA MET A 178 11.76 11.00 -32.64
C MET A 178 13.21 11.38 -32.92
N VAL A 179 14.07 10.42 -33.26
CA VAL A 179 15.48 10.67 -33.63
C VAL A 179 15.61 11.47 -34.94
N GLN A 180 14.59 11.42 -35.82
CA GLN A 180 14.60 12.15 -37.08
C GLN A 180 14.04 13.58 -36.97
N ILE A 181 13.46 13.96 -35.82
CA ILE A 181 12.93 15.32 -35.62
C ILE A 181 14.12 16.29 -35.46
N PRO A 182 14.16 17.41 -36.21
CA PRO A 182 15.16 18.45 -36.01
C PRO A 182 15.18 18.96 -34.57
N SER A 183 16.36 19.27 -34.04
CA SER A 183 16.56 19.66 -32.63
C SER A 183 15.61 20.77 -32.18
N ASP A 184 15.44 21.78 -33.01
CA ASP A 184 14.71 23.00 -32.64
C ASP A 184 13.19 22.74 -32.58
N ASP A 185 12.67 21.93 -33.51
CA ASP A 185 11.26 21.53 -33.51
C ASP A 185 10.96 20.56 -32.37
N PHE A 186 11.90 19.67 -32.05
CA PHE A 186 11.78 18.79 -30.88
C PHE A 186 11.69 19.59 -29.58
N VAL A 187 12.62 20.53 -29.35
CA VAL A 187 12.64 21.40 -28.15
C VAL A 187 11.33 22.17 -28.03
N ARG A 188 10.87 22.82 -29.12
CA ARG A 188 9.61 23.56 -29.12
C ARG A 188 8.41 22.71 -28.72
N ARG A 189 8.27 21.50 -29.30
CA ARG A 189 7.16 20.58 -28.98
C ARG A 189 7.20 20.09 -27.54
N VAL A 190 8.41 19.84 -27.01
CA VAL A 190 8.60 19.45 -25.61
C VAL A 190 8.15 20.59 -24.69
N ASP A 191 8.56 21.83 -24.96
CA ASP A 191 8.17 22.99 -24.17
C ASP A 191 6.66 23.22 -24.19
N GLU A 192 6.02 23.16 -25.36
CA GLU A 192 4.55 23.24 -25.49
C GLU A 192 3.84 22.17 -24.66
N THR A 193 4.32 20.92 -24.73
CA THR A 193 3.78 19.80 -23.95
C THR A 193 3.95 20.03 -22.44
N ILE A 194 5.12 20.54 -22.03
CA ILE A 194 5.40 20.85 -20.63
C ILE A 194 4.43 21.93 -20.12
N GLN A 195 4.21 23.00 -20.90
CA GLN A 195 3.27 24.06 -20.53
C GLN A 195 1.84 23.55 -20.41
N GLU A 196 1.38 22.73 -21.36
CA GLU A 196 0.06 22.09 -21.26
C GLU A 196 -0.08 21.21 -20.02
N LEU A 197 0.95 20.42 -19.69
CA LEU A 197 0.94 19.56 -18.51
C LEU A 197 0.92 20.39 -17.23
N TYR A 198 1.63 21.52 -17.17
CA TYR A 198 1.56 22.44 -16.03
C TYR A 198 0.16 23.02 -15.86
N LYS A 199 -0.45 23.51 -16.93
CA LYS A 199 -1.83 24.03 -16.91
C LYS A 199 -2.83 22.99 -16.42
N LYS A 200 -2.80 21.77 -17.00
CA LYS A 200 -3.69 20.66 -16.58
C LYS A 200 -3.49 20.27 -15.11
N ARG A 201 -2.25 20.30 -14.61
CA ARG A 201 -1.94 20.02 -13.19
C ARG A 201 -2.44 21.12 -12.27
N GLU A 202 -2.39 22.38 -12.70
CA GLU A 202 -2.93 23.51 -11.93
C GLU A 202 -4.46 23.45 -11.83
N GLU A 203 -5.15 23.26 -12.96
CA GLU A 203 -6.60 23.07 -12.99
C GLU A 203 -7.05 21.89 -12.12
N SER A 204 -6.35 20.76 -12.22
CA SER A 204 -6.62 19.58 -11.39
C SER A 204 -6.39 19.83 -9.90
N ARG A 205 -5.37 20.63 -9.54
CA ARG A 205 -5.10 21.03 -8.15
C ARG A 205 -6.19 21.96 -7.62
N ALA A 206 -6.62 22.94 -8.41
CA ALA A 206 -7.70 23.85 -8.06
C ALA A 206 -9.01 23.08 -7.79
N LEU A 207 -9.39 22.18 -8.70
CA LEU A 207 -10.59 21.34 -8.55
C LEU A 207 -10.49 20.41 -7.32
N ALA A 208 -9.32 19.83 -7.06
CA ALA A 208 -9.11 19.01 -5.88
C ALA A 208 -9.21 19.82 -4.58
N GLN A 209 -8.71 21.06 -4.57
CA GLN A 209 -8.79 21.96 -3.43
C GLN A 209 -10.23 22.39 -3.13
N GLU A 210 -11.00 22.75 -4.16
CA GLU A 210 -12.43 23.10 -4.03
C GLU A 210 -13.24 21.91 -3.50
N LYS A 211 -13.00 20.72 -4.06
CA LYS A 211 -13.62 19.47 -3.58
C LYS A 211 -13.26 19.17 -2.12
N SER A 212 -11.98 19.32 -1.74
CA SER A 212 -11.53 19.12 -0.35
C SER A 212 -12.20 20.10 0.61
N THR A 213 -12.31 21.37 0.22
CA THR A 213 -12.96 22.42 1.02
C THR A 213 -14.43 22.07 1.28
N THR A 214 -15.15 21.63 0.24
CA THR A 214 -16.54 21.19 0.34
C THR A 214 -16.70 19.96 1.25
N LEU A 215 -15.83 18.96 1.09
CA LEU A 215 -15.87 17.74 1.89
C LEU A 215 -15.51 17.98 3.37
N LYS A 216 -14.61 18.92 3.66
CA LYS A 216 -14.31 19.36 5.04
C LYS A 216 -15.52 20.03 5.68
N ALA A 217 -16.22 20.90 4.94
CA ALA A 217 -17.46 21.52 5.42
C ALA A 217 -18.57 20.48 5.70
N ASN A 218 -18.66 19.42 4.89
CA ASN A 218 -19.65 18.37 5.04
C ASN A 218 -19.50 17.53 6.32
N ALA A 219 -18.35 17.54 6.99
CA ALA A 219 -18.14 16.76 8.23
C ALA A 219 -19.15 17.12 9.33
N ARG A 220 -19.67 18.34 9.36
CA ARG A 220 -20.71 18.78 10.31
C ARG A 220 -22.02 18.03 10.21
N SER A 221 -22.29 17.41 9.06
CA SER A 221 -23.53 16.68 8.78
C SER A 221 -23.43 15.20 9.10
N TYR A 222 -22.35 14.71 9.72
CA TYR A 222 -22.17 13.29 9.99
C TYR A 222 -21.88 12.99 11.46
N ARG A 223 -22.57 11.96 11.97
CA ARG A 223 -22.28 11.30 13.24
C ARG A 223 -21.63 9.94 12.98
N ILE A 224 -20.74 9.54 13.87
CA ILE A 224 -20.08 8.24 13.84
C ILE A 224 -20.70 7.37 14.93
N LEU A 225 -21.16 6.19 14.51
CA LEU A 225 -21.84 5.21 15.34
C LEU A 225 -21.03 3.92 15.41
N CYS A 226 -21.24 3.16 16.48
CA CYS A 226 -20.69 1.82 16.62
C CYS A 226 -21.34 0.89 15.60
N ARG A 227 -20.54 0.14 14.82
CA ARG A 227 -21.09 -0.77 13.81
C ARG A 227 -21.95 -1.90 14.39
N LYS A 228 -21.69 -2.32 15.64
CA LYS A 228 -22.39 -3.45 16.26
C LYS A 228 -23.70 -3.06 16.92
N CYS A 229 -23.72 -1.98 17.70
CA CYS A 229 -24.91 -1.60 18.48
C CYS A 229 -25.58 -0.31 18.00
N THR A 230 -25.07 0.31 16.93
CA THR A 230 -25.51 1.61 16.37
C THR A 230 -25.53 2.78 17.36
N GLY A 231 -24.96 2.60 18.56
CA GLY A 231 -24.82 3.65 19.55
C GLY A 231 -23.80 4.71 19.14
N TYR A 232 -24.00 5.94 19.61
CA TYR A 232 -23.15 7.09 19.33
C TYR A 232 -21.69 6.86 19.78
N VAL A 233 -20.72 7.27 18.95
CA VAL A 233 -19.28 7.20 19.26
C VAL A 233 -18.69 8.60 19.30
N THR A 234 -18.79 9.35 18.20
CA THR A 234 -18.33 10.74 18.12
C THR A 234 -18.95 11.46 16.92
N ASN A 235 -18.80 12.78 16.81
CA ASN A 235 -19.14 13.53 15.61
C ASN A 235 -18.00 13.48 14.59
N ALA A 236 -18.32 13.51 13.30
CA ALA A 236 -17.29 13.54 12.26
C ALA A 236 -16.42 14.81 12.32
N THR A 237 -16.93 15.90 12.89
CA THR A 237 -16.16 17.13 13.17
C THR A 237 -15.07 16.96 14.21
N GLN A 238 -15.13 15.92 15.05
CA GLN A 238 -14.10 15.58 16.02
C GLN A 238 -13.07 14.59 15.47
N LEU A 239 -13.25 14.15 14.22
CA LEU A 239 -12.26 13.32 13.55
C LEU A 239 -11.15 14.21 12.97
N ARG A 240 -9.92 13.74 13.04
CA ARG A 240 -8.74 14.36 12.44
C ARG A 240 -7.95 13.34 11.64
N THR A 241 -7.21 13.83 10.67
CA THR A 241 -6.19 13.05 9.98
C THR A 241 -4.81 13.32 10.59
N TYR A 242 -3.99 12.28 10.74
CA TYR A 242 -2.58 12.39 11.08
C TYR A 242 -1.76 11.72 9.98
N GLN A 243 -0.74 12.42 9.47
CA GLN A 243 0.09 11.97 8.35
C GLN A 243 -0.74 11.44 7.16
N LYS A 244 -1.89 12.10 6.89
CA LYS A 244 -2.83 11.83 5.78
C LYS A 244 -3.45 10.42 5.72
N SER A 245 -3.08 9.49 6.60
CA SER A 245 -3.45 8.07 6.52
C SER A 245 -4.03 7.51 7.81
N GLN A 246 -3.81 8.18 8.93
CA GLN A 246 -4.36 7.82 10.22
C GLN A 246 -5.53 8.71 10.58
N PHE A 247 -6.55 8.14 11.22
CA PHE A 247 -7.80 8.83 11.54
C PHE A 247 -8.03 8.72 13.04
N VAL A 248 -7.93 9.86 13.73
CA VAL A 248 -7.94 9.95 15.19
C VAL A 248 -9.08 10.85 15.67
N VAL A 249 -9.58 10.64 16.88
CA VAL A 249 -10.59 11.54 17.47
C VAL A 249 -9.90 12.56 18.39
N SER A 250 -10.25 13.83 18.23
CA SER A 250 -9.80 14.96 19.04
C SER A 250 -10.95 15.51 19.89
N ASP A 251 -11.43 14.72 20.84
CA ASP A 251 -12.49 15.09 21.77
C ASP A 251 -12.13 14.60 23.18
N LYS A 252 -11.91 15.53 24.12
CA LYS A 252 -11.49 15.20 25.49
C LYS A 252 -12.48 14.30 26.23
N THR A 253 -13.76 14.37 25.88
CA THR A 253 -14.83 13.57 26.49
C THR A 253 -14.92 12.18 25.88
N PHE A 254 -14.18 11.89 24.81
CA PHE A 254 -14.23 10.60 24.11
C PHE A 254 -13.92 9.42 25.03
N TRP A 255 -12.90 9.57 25.89
CA TRP A 255 -12.46 8.52 26.80
C TRP A 255 -13.52 8.14 27.85
N GLU A 256 -14.47 9.02 28.13
CA GLU A 256 -15.56 8.74 29.06
C GLU A 256 -16.60 7.76 28.49
N ARG A 257 -16.61 7.59 27.16
CA ARG A 257 -17.58 6.77 26.41
C ARG A 257 -17.02 5.42 25.96
N VAL A 258 -15.76 5.14 26.26
CA VAL A 258 -15.06 3.91 25.85
C VAL A 258 -14.31 3.29 27.02
N SER A 259 -14.11 1.98 26.95
CA SER A 259 -13.22 1.26 27.86
C SER A 259 -11.93 0.92 27.13
N CYS A 260 -10.81 0.91 27.82
CA CYS A 260 -9.49 0.69 27.23
C CYS A 260 -8.83 -0.57 27.81
N LYS A 261 -8.07 -1.28 26.98
CA LYS A 261 -7.24 -2.42 27.38
C LYS A 261 -5.87 -2.30 26.74
N GLU A 262 -4.82 -2.50 27.53
CA GLU A 262 -3.44 -2.49 27.04
C GLU A 262 -3.17 -3.65 26.08
N ILE A 263 -2.36 -3.41 25.06
CA ILE A 263 -1.82 -4.48 24.20
C ILE A 263 -0.56 -5.03 24.89
N PRO A 264 -0.48 -6.35 25.17
CA PRO A 264 0.71 -6.98 25.73
C PRO A 264 1.95 -6.70 24.88
N LEU A 265 3.11 -6.55 25.52
CA LEU A 265 4.35 -6.13 24.86
C LEU A 265 4.75 -7.10 23.72
N GLU A 266 4.48 -8.39 23.90
CA GLU A 266 4.78 -9.46 22.96
C GLU A 266 3.92 -9.38 21.68
N GLU A 267 2.76 -8.73 21.76
CA GLU A 267 1.84 -8.51 20.65
C GLU A 267 2.03 -7.13 19.99
N ARG A 268 2.83 -6.25 20.59
CA ARG A 268 3.11 -4.92 20.03
C ARG A 268 4.01 -5.05 18.80
N ILE A 269 3.68 -4.26 17.78
CA ILE A 269 4.53 -4.13 16.61
C ILE A 269 5.70 -3.22 17.00
N PRO A 270 6.97 -3.66 16.83
CA PRO A 270 8.12 -2.81 17.10
C PRO A 270 8.01 -1.47 16.36
N ARG A 271 8.28 -0.36 17.06
CA ARG A 271 8.16 1.03 16.54
C ARG A 271 6.75 1.50 16.16
N ALA A 272 5.71 0.67 16.34
CA ALA A 272 4.35 1.16 16.18
C ALA A 272 3.94 2.01 17.38
N PRO A 273 3.24 3.13 17.18
CA PRO A 273 2.77 3.98 18.27
C PRO A 273 1.56 3.39 19.02
N ASP A 274 1.02 2.26 18.57
CA ASP A 274 -0.15 1.59 19.15
C ASP A 274 0.20 0.90 20.49
N VAL A 275 -0.51 1.27 21.55
CA VAL A 275 -0.27 0.79 22.93
C VAL A 275 -1.48 0.08 23.54
N GLY A 276 -2.67 0.31 22.99
CA GLY A 276 -3.92 -0.21 23.55
C GLY A 276 -5.01 -0.45 22.51
N LEU A 277 -6.08 -1.08 22.95
CA LEU A 277 -7.35 -1.22 22.25
C LEU A 277 -8.43 -0.49 23.05
N TYR A 278 -9.47 0.00 22.36
CA TYR A 278 -10.64 0.57 23.04
C TYR A 278 -11.95 0.00 22.53
N PHE A 279 -12.92 -0.11 23.43
CA PHE A 279 -14.16 -0.84 23.25
C PHE A 279 -15.38 0.04 23.57
N CYS A 280 -16.44 -0.14 22.78
CA CYS A 280 -17.70 0.57 22.91
C CYS A 280 -18.38 0.28 24.26
N MET A 281 -18.71 1.32 25.03
CA MET A 281 -19.45 1.21 26.29
C MET A 281 -20.96 1.46 26.17
N ASN A 282 -21.48 1.68 24.96
CA ASN A 282 -22.92 1.86 24.76
C ASN A 282 -23.71 0.64 25.22
N ILE A 283 -24.89 0.89 25.78
CA ILE A 283 -25.85 -0.16 26.14
C ILE A 283 -26.62 -0.59 24.89
N LYS A 284 -26.69 -1.89 24.63
CA LYS A 284 -27.46 -2.44 23.51
C LYS A 284 -28.95 -2.31 23.80
N LYS A 285 -29.72 -1.86 22.81
CA LYS A 285 -31.18 -1.75 22.90
C LYS A 285 -31.91 -3.10 23.08
N VAL A 286 -31.28 -4.20 22.65
CA VAL A 286 -31.91 -5.53 22.61
C VAL A 286 -31.89 -6.22 23.97
N ASP A 287 -30.75 -6.18 24.67
CA ASP A 287 -30.49 -7.00 25.86
C ASP A 287 -30.05 -6.18 27.09
N GLY A 288 -29.93 -4.85 26.98
CA GLY A 288 -29.52 -3.98 28.09
C GLY A 288 -28.06 -4.16 28.53
N THR A 289 -27.26 -4.96 27.81
CA THR A 289 -25.85 -5.22 28.15
C THR A 289 -24.93 -4.21 27.47
N ILE A 290 -23.70 -4.05 28.00
CA ILE A 290 -22.66 -3.25 27.37
C ILE A 290 -22.24 -3.88 26.03
N CYS A 291 -22.06 -3.05 25.00
CA CYS A 291 -21.73 -3.50 23.65
C CYS A 291 -20.38 -4.27 23.56
N GLY A 292 -19.33 -3.72 24.18
CA GLY A 292 -18.00 -4.32 24.24
C GLY A 292 -17.31 -4.50 22.88
N TYR A 293 -17.79 -3.84 21.82
CA TYR A 293 -17.22 -4.00 20.48
C TYR A 293 -15.93 -3.19 20.33
N ASN A 294 -14.88 -3.82 19.77
CA ASN A 294 -13.61 -3.15 19.49
C ASN A 294 -13.79 -2.10 18.38
N LEU A 295 -13.64 -0.83 18.74
CA LEU A 295 -13.79 0.31 17.84
C LEU A 295 -12.46 0.74 17.19
N GLY A 296 -11.32 0.43 17.82
CA GLY A 296 -10.03 0.90 17.35
C GLY A 296 -8.88 0.66 18.32
N ARG A 297 -7.80 1.41 18.10
CA ARG A 297 -6.56 1.34 18.88
C ARG A 297 -6.28 2.65 19.59
N VAL A 298 -5.57 2.58 20.71
CA VAL A 298 -4.99 3.75 21.35
C VAL A 298 -3.55 3.88 20.87
N THR A 299 -3.21 5.04 20.30
CA THR A 299 -1.90 5.35 19.76
C THR A 299 -1.29 6.55 20.51
N ILE A 300 0.03 6.58 20.66
CA ILE A 300 0.74 7.72 21.27
C ILE A 300 1.30 8.60 20.17
N ILE A 301 0.86 9.87 20.12
CA ILE A 301 1.39 10.88 19.21
C ILE A 301 1.86 12.06 20.06
N ARG A 302 3.15 12.41 19.99
CA ARG A 302 3.76 13.49 20.80
C ARG A 302 3.43 13.37 22.30
N ASN A 303 3.58 12.15 22.85
CA ASN A 303 3.26 11.81 24.25
C ASN A 303 1.79 11.98 24.65
N ILE A 304 0.87 12.04 23.69
CA ILE A 304 -0.57 12.16 23.93
C ILE A 304 -1.27 10.91 23.39
N TYR A 305 -2.10 10.30 24.23
CA TYR A 305 -2.94 9.18 23.82
C TYR A 305 -4.07 9.67 22.91
N LEU A 306 -4.15 9.10 21.72
CA LEU A 306 -5.19 9.39 20.74
C LEU A 306 -5.92 8.10 20.34
N PRO A 307 -7.26 8.15 20.18
CA PRO A 307 -8.04 7.02 19.70
C PRO A 307 -8.00 6.94 18.18
N TYR A 308 -7.26 5.97 17.65
CA TYR A 308 -7.26 5.63 16.23
C TYR A 308 -8.52 4.84 15.86
N VAL A 309 -9.31 5.37 14.94
CA VAL A 309 -10.61 4.81 14.55
C VAL A 309 -10.47 3.87 13.35
N ASN A 310 -10.85 2.61 13.55
CA ASN A 310 -10.94 1.65 12.47
C ASN A 310 -12.23 1.85 11.67
N CYS A 311 -12.11 2.24 10.39
CA CYS A 311 -13.25 2.46 9.49
C CYS A 311 -14.24 1.27 9.46
N LYS A 312 -13.74 0.03 9.58
CA LYS A 312 -14.59 -1.16 9.56
C LYS A 312 -15.38 -1.36 10.85
N SER A 313 -15.01 -0.72 11.94
CA SER A 313 -15.67 -0.88 13.25
C SER A 313 -16.77 0.15 13.50
N ILE A 314 -16.96 1.09 12.58
CA ILE A 314 -17.91 2.19 12.70
C ILE A 314 -18.89 2.24 11.52
N THR A 315 -19.94 3.01 11.72
CA THR A 315 -20.96 3.35 10.72
C THR A 315 -21.16 4.86 10.76
N PHE A 316 -21.52 5.46 9.65
CA PHE A 316 -21.76 6.90 9.53
C PHE A 316 -23.26 7.14 9.37
N GLU A 317 -23.77 8.15 10.04
CA GLU A 317 -25.14 8.60 9.95
C GLU A 317 -25.15 10.06 9.53
N LYS A 318 -25.82 10.36 8.42
CA LYS A 318 -26.00 11.72 7.96
C LYS A 318 -27.13 12.38 8.73
N THR A 319 -26.79 13.41 9.50
CA THR A 319 -27.76 14.24 10.20
C THR A 319 -28.16 15.39 9.28
N LEU A 320 -29.46 15.49 8.98
CA LEU A 320 -30.02 16.66 8.30
C LEU A 320 -29.88 17.84 9.27
N LEU A 321 -29.17 18.89 8.85
CA LEU A 321 -29.14 20.16 9.60
C LEU A 321 -30.58 20.72 9.67
N PRO A 322 -31.00 21.37 10.77
CA PRO A 322 -32.27 22.09 10.79
C PRO A 322 -32.15 23.45 10.06
N ALA A 323 -33.30 23.92 9.58
CA ALA A 323 -33.64 25.25 9.03
C ALA A 323 -33.62 25.39 7.49
N ASP A 324 -34.80 25.13 6.90
CA ASP A 324 -35.54 26.06 6.00
C ASP A 324 -36.46 25.38 4.97
N GLN A 325 -36.82 24.11 5.15
CA GLN A 325 -37.93 23.52 4.40
C GLN A 325 -38.88 22.70 5.28
N LEU A 326 -40.11 23.19 5.31
CA LEU A 326 -41.33 22.60 5.86
C LEU A 326 -41.58 21.15 5.38
N ASP A 327 -42.31 20.42 6.22
CA ASP A 327 -43.25 19.37 5.85
C ASP A 327 -42.73 18.19 5.02
N ARG A 328 -41.94 17.28 5.63
CA ARG A 328 -42.00 15.84 5.28
C ARG A 328 -41.81 14.93 6.49
N VAL A 329 -42.92 14.33 6.90
CA VAL A 329 -43.03 13.12 7.71
C VAL A 329 -42.09 12.02 7.18
N GLY A 330 -41.30 11.41 8.06
CA GLY A 330 -40.82 10.03 7.88
C GLY A 330 -39.51 9.76 7.13
N SER A 331 -38.60 10.72 6.96
CA SER A 331 -37.30 10.41 6.34
C SER A 331 -36.39 9.64 7.32
N THR A 332 -36.15 8.36 7.01
CA THR A 332 -35.19 7.54 7.77
C THR A 332 -33.78 8.12 7.64
N PRO A 333 -32.98 8.13 8.72
CA PRO A 333 -31.62 8.67 8.66
C PRO A 333 -30.77 7.86 7.67
N GLU A 334 -30.05 8.54 6.79
CA GLU A 334 -29.15 7.91 5.83
C GLU A 334 -27.92 7.35 6.58
N ILE A 335 -27.85 6.03 6.70
CA ILE A 335 -26.81 5.31 7.43
C ILE A 335 -26.00 4.46 6.45
N PHE A 336 -24.67 4.56 6.49
CA PHE A 336 -23.79 3.77 5.64
C PHE A 336 -22.53 3.30 6.37
N SER A 337 -21.92 2.22 5.87
CA SER A 337 -20.63 1.71 6.35
C SER A 337 -19.64 1.63 5.19
N ALA A 338 -18.38 1.98 5.46
CA ALA A 338 -17.30 1.87 4.49
C ALA A 338 -16.27 0.81 4.91
N LYS A 339 -15.54 0.24 3.93
CA LYS A 339 -14.46 -0.72 4.22
C LYS A 339 -13.10 -0.04 4.39
N LYS A 340 -12.93 1.16 3.84
CA LYS A 340 -11.69 1.93 3.80
C LYS A 340 -12.01 3.41 3.95
N TRP A 341 -11.18 4.14 4.70
CA TRP A 341 -11.29 5.59 4.83
C TRP A 341 -11.23 6.34 3.50
N LYS A 342 -10.47 5.83 2.51
CA LYS A 342 -10.42 6.41 1.15
C LYS A 342 -11.81 6.56 0.51
N GLU A 343 -12.72 5.63 0.76
CA GLU A 343 -14.11 5.71 0.26
C GLU A 343 -14.89 6.83 0.97
N VAL A 344 -14.69 6.98 2.28
CA VAL A 344 -15.34 8.02 3.10
C VAL A 344 -14.89 9.42 2.65
N ILE A 345 -13.57 9.64 2.61
CA ILE A 345 -12.97 10.96 2.33
C ILE A 345 -13.11 11.42 0.89
N THR A 346 -13.44 10.53 -0.05
CA THR A 346 -13.61 10.90 -1.46
C THR A 346 -15.04 11.22 -1.85
N LYS A 347 -16.02 10.74 -1.06
CA LYS A 347 -17.45 10.78 -1.40
C LYS A 347 -18.32 11.51 -0.37
N TYR A 348 -17.96 11.51 0.91
CA TYR A 348 -18.88 11.94 1.98
C TYR A 348 -18.37 13.17 2.72
N PHE A 349 -17.23 13.05 3.42
CA PHE A 349 -16.60 14.15 4.15
C PHE A 349 -15.12 13.89 4.37
N GLU A 350 -14.33 14.96 4.52
CA GLU A 350 -12.88 14.90 4.75
C GLU A 350 -12.55 15.48 6.12
N PRO A 351 -11.94 14.72 7.05
CA PRO A 351 -11.51 15.26 8.34
C PRO A 351 -10.31 16.21 8.17
N LYS A 352 -10.27 17.27 8.97
CA LYS A 352 -9.12 18.20 9.00
C LYS A 352 -7.85 17.50 9.51
N GLU A 353 -6.69 18.05 9.18
CA GLU A 353 -5.43 17.59 9.77
C GLU A 353 -5.40 17.93 11.27
N ILE A 354 -4.77 17.08 12.08
CA ILE A 354 -4.65 17.32 13.52
C ILE A 354 -3.72 18.49 13.79
N GLU A 355 -4.16 19.43 14.62
CA GLU A 355 -3.40 20.63 14.98
C GLU A 355 -2.96 20.60 16.45
N GLY A 356 -2.09 21.53 16.84
CA GLY A 356 -1.63 21.64 18.23
C GLY A 356 -2.75 21.87 19.24
N ILE A 357 -3.84 22.54 18.83
CA ILE A 357 -5.01 22.77 19.67
C ILE A 357 -5.77 21.46 19.96
N ASP A 358 -5.88 20.56 18.97
CA ASP A 358 -6.52 19.25 19.12
C ASP A 358 -5.74 18.36 20.11
N LEU A 359 -4.40 18.43 20.04
CA LEU A 359 -3.52 17.71 20.97
C LEU A 359 -3.68 18.23 22.40
N LYS A 360 -3.72 19.56 22.58
CA LYS A 360 -3.97 20.17 23.88
C LYS A 360 -5.34 19.78 24.44
N GLU A 361 -6.38 19.76 23.60
CA GLU A 361 -7.72 19.30 23.99
C GLU A 361 -7.66 17.87 24.54
N MET A 362 -6.97 16.96 23.85
CA MET A 362 -6.82 15.57 24.28
C MET A 362 -5.95 15.41 25.54
N GLN A 363 -4.94 16.27 25.71
CA GLN A 363 -4.13 16.32 26.92
C GLN A 363 -4.95 16.75 28.16
N MET A 364 -5.98 17.57 27.97
CA MET A 364 -6.89 18.02 29.03
C MET A 364 -7.97 16.99 29.40
N ALA A 365 -8.00 15.81 28.77
CA ALA A 365 -9.00 14.81 29.08
C ALA A 365 -8.85 14.22 30.50
N SER A 366 -9.97 14.12 31.21
CA SER A 366 -10.01 13.70 32.61
C SER A 366 -9.83 12.19 32.81
N LYS A 367 -10.33 11.36 31.88
CA LYS A 367 -10.29 9.88 31.96
C LYS A 367 -9.33 9.26 30.94
N ARG A 368 -8.13 9.84 30.79
CA ARG A 368 -7.12 9.30 29.87
C ARG A 368 -6.78 7.86 30.23
N PRO A 369 -6.54 6.99 29.24
CA PRO A 369 -6.04 5.65 29.53
C PRO A 369 -4.64 5.73 30.13
N GLU A 370 -4.42 5.02 31.22
CA GLU A 370 -3.09 4.84 31.83
C GLU A 370 -2.56 3.47 31.40
N PHE A 371 -1.53 3.47 30.55
CA PHE A 371 -0.84 2.25 30.12
C PHE A 371 0.60 2.29 30.60
N VAL A 372 1.17 1.13 30.92
CA VAL A 372 2.57 1.06 31.35
C VAL A 372 3.47 1.28 30.13
N ILE A 373 4.10 2.45 30.08
CA ILE A 373 5.08 2.75 29.03
C ILE A 373 6.41 2.08 29.42
N HIS A 374 6.65 0.87 28.93
CA HIS A 374 7.94 0.20 29.09
C HIS A 374 9.01 0.86 28.22
N ASN A 375 9.77 1.76 28.86
CA ASN A 375 11.03 2.42 28.50
C ASN A 375 11.16 3.12 27.11
N PRO A 376 11.52 4.43 27.07
CA PRO A 376 11.55 5.27 25.87
C PRO A 376 12.89 5.23 25.11
N GLN A 377 13.59 4.10 25.04
CA GLN A 377 14.90 4.04 24.38
C GLN A 377 14.86 4.00 22.84
N ASN A 378 13.67 3.93 22.23
CA ASN A 378 13.49 4.02 20.76
C ASN A 378 12.48 5.10 20.34
N ALA A 379 12.06 5.99 21.25
CA ALA A 379 11.21 7.13 20.92
C ALA A 379 12.02 8.31 20.33
N GLY A 380 13.36 8.25 20.39
CA GLY A 380 14.29 9.28 19.91
C GLY A 380 14.37 9.44 18.39
N GLU A 381 13.94 8.47 17.59
CA GLU A 381 14.01 8.58 16.11
C GLU A 381 12.81 9.32 15.48
N PHE A 382 11.83 9.75 16.29
CA PHE A 382 10.78 10.69 15.87
C PHE A 382 11.00 12.11 16.41
N LEU A 383 12.14 12.37 17.07
CA LEU A 383 12.46 13.64 17.73
C LEU A 383 13.50 14.49 16.99
N ALA A 384 13.81 14.18 15.74
CA ALA A 384 14.62 15.04 14.88
C ALA A 384 13.87 15.31 13.57
N ASP A 385 13.06 16.37 13.55
CA ASP A 385 12.98 17.29 12.41
C ASP A 385 12.19 18.53 12.82
N SER A 386 12.79 19.70 12.57
CA SER A 386 12.37 21.08 12.88
C SER A 386 12.72 21.65 14.27
N ALA A 387 14.01 21.64 14.62
CA ALA A 387 14.61 22.74 15.36
C ALA A 387 15.80 23.26 14.54
N GLY A 388 15.66 24.45 13.96
CA GLY A 388 16.66 25.06 13.10
C GLY A 388 16.06 26.02 12.07
N VAL A 389 15.22 26.96 12.50
CA VAL A 389 15.10 28.23 11.78
C VAL A 389 16.24 29.09 12.30
N PRO A 390 17.26 29.44 11.50
CA PRO A 390 18.20 30.47 11.90
C PRO A 390 17.43 31.79 11.97
N MET A 391 17.44 32.44 13.13
CA MET A 391 17.17 33.87 13.20
C MET A 391 18.28 34.54 12.40
N GLU A 392 17.93 35.21 11.31
CA GLU A 392 18.80 36.18 10.66
C GLU A 392 18.97 37.35 11.63
N GLU A 393 20.20 37.53 12.13
CA GLU A 393 20.64 38.73 12.81
C GLU A 393 20.61 39.89 11.80
N GLU A 394 19.82 40.93 12.09
CA GLU A 394 19.93 42.23 11.44
C GLU A 394 21.26 42.88 11.84
N ASP A 395 22.32 42.54 11.11
CA ASP A 395 23.57 43.30 11.15
C ASP A 395 23.52 44.40 10.08
N SER A 396 23.35 45.61 10.59
CA SER A 396 23.67 46.88 9.94
C SER A 396 25.03 46.84 9.26
N ASN A 397 25.07 47.03 7.93
CA ASN A 397 26.25 47.62 7.31
C ASN A 397 25.92 48.47 6.09
N VAL A 398 26.25 49.75 6.27
CA VAL A 398 26.24 50.85 5.32
C VAL A 398 27.34 50.64 4.27
N PRO A 399 27.10 50.93 2.98
CA PRO A 399 28.17 51.27 2.06
C PRO A 399 28.15 52.77 1.76
N SER A 400 29.13 53.49 2.30
CA SER A 400 29.49 54.84 1.89
C SER A 400 30.78 54.81 1.07
N SER A 401 30.67 55.02 -0.25
CA SER A 401 31.67 55.66 -1.13
C SER A 401 31.04 55.75 -2.53
N VAL A 402 30.51 56.89 -2.99
CA VAL A 402 31.18 58.09 -3.52
C VAL A 402 31.79 57.87 -4.93
N ASN A 403 31.34 58.72 -5.86
CA ASN A 403 31.82 59.01 -7.23
C ASN A 403 31.45 57.96 -8.31
N SER A 404 30.79 58.29 -9.43
CA SER A 404 30.71 59.55 -10.19
C SER A 404 29.36 59.68 -10.90
#